data_AF-A0A256ZEA1-F1
#
_entry.id   AF-A0A256ZEA1-F1
#
_cell.length_a   1.000
_cell.length_b   1.000
_cell.length_c   1.000
_cell.angle_alpha   90.00
_cell.angle_beta   90.00
_cell.angle_gamma   90.00
#
_symmetry.space_group_name_H-M   'P 1'
#
loop_
_entity.id
_entity.type
_entity.pdbx_description
1 polymer ?
#
loop_
_entity_poly.entity_id
_entity_poly.type
_entity_poly.pdbx_seq_one_letter_code
_entity_poly.pdbx_strand_id
1 'polypeptide(L)'
;MFGPDGAGKTTLAREVASRLGCRVVWFRGTHTLASVLARFLRLFRVFRGSDNPYYGLRLPSGMRGLWALIELISVIPHILVKLELMPRVCRCVVAERSVPDFIAWVVTTLRWPEYLRSVATSFLVRLAVRADVLAYVTAPLKTLTARRPESADLIARQLPVYNAIARLLNPLTLNTGCSGVAELANHVVRLAMQGGVTQYI
;
A
#
# COMPACT_ATOMS: atom_id res chain seq x y z
N MET A 1 -5.79 -1.31 4.64
CA MET A 1 -6.04 0.07 4.14
C MET A 1 -4.87 0.50 3.27
N PHE A 2 -5.14 1.19 2.16
CA PHE A 2 -4.10 1.67 1.24
C PHE A 2 -4.34 3.11 0.77
N GLY A 3 -3.32 3.74 0.18
CA GLY A 3 -3.45 5.06 -0.42
C GLY A 3 -2.17 5.91 -0.37
N PRO A 4 -2.18 7.15 -0.89
CA PRO A 4 -0.99 8.00 -0.97
C PRO A 4 -0.44 8.39 0.40
N ASP A 5 0.85 8.74 0.45
CA ASP A 5 1.46 9.30 1.65
C ASP A 5 0.75 10.60 2.06
N GLY A 6 0.59 10.84 3.38
CA GLY A 6 -0.16 11.99 3.90
C GLY A 6 -1.69 11.82 3.98
N ALA A 7 -2.25 10.70 3.50
CA ALA A 7 -3.70 10.46 3.50
C ALA A 7 -4.32 10.15 4.88
N GLY A 8 -3.54 10.03 5.95
CA GLY A 8 -4.08 9.73 7.30
C GLY A 8 -4.39 8.25 7.59
N LYS A 9 -3.87 7.33 6.76
CA LYS A 9 -4.05 5.87 6.90
C LYS A 9 -3.73 5.35 8.30
N THR A 10 -2.60 5.78 8.86
CA THR A 10 -2.12 5.34 10.18
C THR A 10 -3.11 5.71 11.29
N THR A 11 -3.58 6.96 11.27
CA THR A 11 -4.54 7.47 12.27
C THR A 11 -5.85 6.71 12.17
N LEU A 12 -6.37 6.53 10.95
CA LEU A 12 -7.62 5.81 10.72
C LEU A 12 -7.50 4.32 11.10
N ALA A 13 -6.40 3.66 10.75
CA ALA A 13 -6.17 2.26 11.08
C ALA A 13 -6.12 2.02 12.59
N ARG A 14 -5.48 2.91 13.35
CA ARG A 14 -5.43 2.84 14.82
C ARG A 14 -6.81 3.07 15.44
N GLU A 15 -7.57 4.03 14.94
CA GLU A 15 -8.92 4.32 15.42
C GLU A 15 -9.86 3.12 15.20
N VAL A 16 -9.86 2.54 13.99
CA VAL A 16 -10.65 1.35 13.68
C VAL A 16 -10.23 0.16 14.53
N ALA A 17 -8.92 -0.06 14.68
CA ALA A 17 -8.41 -1.17 15.47
C ALA A 17 -8.79 -1.04 16.96
N SER A 18 -8.73 0.16 17.52
CA SER A 18 -9.16 0.45 18.90
C SER A 18 -10.64 0.08 19.11
N ARG A 19 -11.52 0.48 18.18
CA ARG A 19 -12.97 0.25 18.29
C ARG A 19 -13.38 -1.21 18.11
N LEU A 20 -12.64 -1.97 17.31
CA LEU A 20 -12.91 -3.40 17.07
C LEU A 20 -12.11 -4.34 17.99
N GLY A 21 -11.17 -3.82 18.78
CA GLY A 21 -10.21 -4.65 19.51
C GLY A 21 -9.29 -5.45 18.59
N CYS A 22 -8.97 -4.93 17.40
CA CYS A 22 -8.09 -5.57 16.43
C CYS A 22 -6.63 -5.21 16.65
N ARG A 23 -5.72 -6.04 16.13
CA ARG A 23 -4.29 -5.71 16.08
C ARG A 23 -3.97 -4.92 14.81
N VAL A 24 -3.29 -3.78 14.94
CA VAL A 24 -2.73 -3.09 13.77
C VAL A 24 -1.48 -3.82 13.31
N VAL A 25 -1.42 -4.17 12.04
CA VAL A 25 -0.25 -4.81 11.44
C VAL A 25 0.29 -3.91 10.34
N TRP A 26 1.58 -3.59 10.44
CA TRP A 26 2.21 -2.67 9.50
C TRP A 26 2.90 -3.42 8.36
N PHE A 27 2.74 -2.92 7.13
CA PHE A 27 3.38 -3.47 5.93
C PHE A 27 4.31 -2.42 5.30
N ARG A 28 5.62 -2.62 5.35
CA ARG A 28 6.57 -1.70 4.72
C ARG A 28 6.90 -2.18 3.31
N GLY A 29 6.91 -1.27 2.33
CA GLY A 29 7.07 -1.62 0.91
C GLY A 29 8.46 -2.08 0.47
N THR A 30 9.52 -1.92 1.29
CA THR A 30 10.79 -2.59 1.03
C THR A 30 11.04 -3.69 2.02
N HIS A 31 11.22 -4.88 1.48
CA HIS A 31 11.38 -6.10 2.23
C HIS A 31 12.86 -6.48 2.28
N THR A 32 13.24 -7.27 3.28
CA THR A 32 14.62 -7.40 3.78
C THR A 32 15.68 -7.58 2.68
N LEU A 33 15.48 -8.51 1.75
CA LEU A 33 16.41 -8.77 0.65
C LEU A 33 16.52 -7.58 -0.32
N ALA A 34 15.40 -7.01 -0.76
CA ALA A 34 15.39 -5.83 -1.63
C ALA A 34 16.08 -4.63 -0.97
N SER A 35 15.88 -4.43 0.35
CA SER A 35 16.52 -3.34 1.09
C SER A 35 18.04 -3.50 1.19
N VAL A 36 18.53 -4.73 1.46
CA VAL A 36 19.97 -5.04 1.50
C VAL A 36 20.57 -4.84 0.11
N LEU A 37 19.94 -5.40 -0.92
CA LEU A 37 20.43 -5.28 -2.30
C LEU A 37 20.41 -3.82 -2.78
N ALA A 38 19.39 -3.04 -2.42
CA ALA A 38 19.29 -1.63 -2.76
C ALA A 38 20.47 -0.83 -2.20
N ARG A 39 20.81 -1.07 -0.92
CA ARG A 39 21.95 -0.41 -0.28
C ARG A 39 23.28 -0.79 -0.94
N PHE A 40 23.43 -2.05 -1.34
CA PHE A 40 24.59 -2.52 -2.08
C PHE A 40 24.68 -1.87 -3.47
N LEU A 41 23.60 -1.87 -4.24
CA LEU A 41 23.57 -1.29 -5.59
C LEU A 41 23.85 0.22 -5.58
N ARG A 42 23.41 0.94 -4.55
CA ARG A 42 23.67 2.39 -4.39
C ARG A 42 25.15 2.74 -4.37
N LEU A 43 26.01 1.80 -3.98
CA LEU A 43 27.47 2.02 -3.95
C LEU A 43 28.00 2.31 -5.36
N PHE A 44 27.41 1.70 -6.39
CA PHE A 44 27.79 1.90 -7.79
C PHE A 44 27.11 3.15 -8.37
N ARG A 45 27.90 4.02 -9.01
CA ARG A 45 27.42 5.28 -9.58
C ARG A 45 26.29 5.10 -10.61
N VAL A 46 26.32 4.01 -11.38
CA VAL A 46 25.33 3.68 -12.41
C VAL A 46 23.91 3.56 -11.86
N PHE A 47 23.78 3.14 -10.60
CA PHE A 47 22.48 2.93 -9.96
C PHE A 47 22.01 4.09 -9.08
N ARG A 48 22.77 5.19 -8.96
CA ARG A 48 22.35 6.34 -8.16
C ARG A 48 21.34 7.19 -8.93
N GLY A 49 20.26 7.60 -8.26
CA GLY A 49 19.26 8.49 -8.84
C GLY A 49 18.09 8.79 -7.92
N SER A 50 17.16 9.64 -8.37
CA SER A 50 16.03 10.12 -7.56
C SER A 50 14.72 9.35 -7.79
N ASP A 51 14.75 8.29 -8.59
CA ASP A 51 13.53 7.54 -8.97
C ASP A 51 12.94 6.77 -7.79
N ASN A 52 13.81 6.12 -7.00
CA ASN A 52 13.46 5.60 -5.69
C ASN A 52 14.02 6.53 -4.60
N PRO A 53 13.22 7.45 -4.04
CA PRO A 53 13.69 8.45 -3.08
C PRO A 53 14.13 7.84 -1.75
N TYR A 54 13.70 6.61 -1.44
CA TYR A 54 14.03 5.95 -0.17
C TYR A 54 15.44 5.39 -0.15
N TYR A 55 15.97 5.03 -1.31
CA TYR A 55 17.33 4.48 -1.45
C TYR A 55 18.25 5.36 -2.29
N GLY A 56 17.73 6.42 -2.93
CA GLY A 56 18.52 7.20 -3.88
C GLY A 56 18.98 6.34 -5.06
N LEU A 57 18.08 5.48 -5.55
CA LEU A 57 18.35 4.56 -6.65
C LEU A 57 17.61 4.93 -7.93
N ARG A 58 18.27 4.69 -9.06
CA ARG A 58 17.70 4.62 -10.40
C ARG A 58 18.11 3.28 -11.01
N LEU A 59 17.12 2.49 -11.42
CA LEU A 59 17.35 1.20 -12.08
C LEU A 59 17.22 1.36 -13.60
N PRO A 60 18.14 0.78 -14.39
CA PRO A 60 17.98 0.68 -15.84
C PRO A 60 16.67 -0.01 -16.21
N SER A 61 16.07 0.40 -17.34
CA SER A 61 14.78 -0.15 -17.80
C SER A 61 14.80 -1.67 -17.96
N GLY A 62 15.89 -2.24 -18.48
CA GLY A 62 16.06 -3.68 -18.65
C GLY A 62 16.10 -4.49 -17.34
N MET A 63 16.39 -3.84 -16.21
CA MET A 63 16.46 -4.51 -14.90
C MET A 63 15.16 -4.40 -14.08
N ARG A 64 14.15 -3.67 -14.58
CA ARG A 64 12.89 -3.45 -13.85
C ARG A 64 12.17 -4.75 -13.54
N GLY A 65 12.13 -5.69 -14.49
CA GLY A 65 11.50 -7.00 -14.30
C GLY A 65 12.17 -7.82 -13.19
N LEU A 66 13.51 -7.92 -13.24
CA LEU A 66 14.29 -8.61 -12.21
C LEU A 66 14.11 -7.95 -10.84
N TRP A 67 14.16 -6.61 -10.77
CA TRP A 67 13.94 -5.90 -9.52
C TRP A 67 12.53 -6.11 -8.96
N ALA A 68 11.51 -6.05 -9.80
CA ALA A 68 10.13 -6.31 -9.40
C ALA A 68 9.96 -7.74 -8.88
N LEU A 69 10.63 -8.73 -9.48
CA LEU A 69 10.65 -10.11 -8.98
C LEU A 69 11.33 -10.21 -7.62
N ILE A 70 12.47 -9.54 -7.42
CA ILE A 70 13.18 -9.51 -6.14
C ILE A 70 12.30 -8.89 -5.06
N GLU A 71 11.66 -7.75 -5.33
CA GLU A 71 10.69 -7.12 -4.43
C GLU A 71 9.52 -8.07 -4.14
N LEU A 72 8.99 -8.75 -5.16
CA LEU A 72 7.88 -9.71 -5.03
C LEU A 72 8.25 -10.89 -4.12
N ILE A 73 9.39 -11.53 -4.35
CA ILE A 73 9.88 -12.63 -3.53
C ILE A 73 10.12 -12.16 -2.09
N SER A 74 10.67 -10.95 -1.94
CA SER A 74 10.93 -10.38 -0.62
C SER A 74 9.64 -10.09 0.16
N VAL A 75 8.55 -9.72 -0.52
CA VAL A 75 7.27 -9.38 0.13
C VAL A 75 6.41 -10.59 0.49
N ILE A 76 6.50 -11.69 -0.27
CA ILE A 76 5.67 -12.88 -0.08
C ILE A 76 5.69 -13.40 1.37
N PRO A 77 6.85 -13.60 2.02
CA PRO A 77 6.89 -14.05 3.42
C PRO A 77 6.14 -13.12 4.37
N HIS A 78 6.25 -11.80 4.16
CA HIS A 78 5.54 -10.83 4.96
C HIS A 78 4.04 -10.89 4.74
N ILE A 79 3.57 -11.08 3.50
CA ILE A 79 2.14 -11.23 3.22
C ILE A 79 1.60 -12.48 3.90
N LEU A 80 2.27 -13.63 3.73
CA LEU A 80 1.84 -14.89 4.32
C LEU A 80 1.75 -14.80 5.84
N VAL A 81 2.76 -14.25 6.51
CA VAL A 81 2.74 -14.11 7.98
C VAL A 81 1.70 -13.09 8.44
N LYS A 82 1.65 -11.92 7.82
CA LYS A 82 0.86 -10.79 8.33
C LYS A 82 -0.60 -10.78 7.92
N LEU A 83 -0.91 -11.29 6.73
CA LEU A 83 -2.26 -11.24 6.17
C LEU A 83 -2.95 -12.60 6.13
N GLU A 84 -2.22 -13.71 6.10
CA GLU A 84 -2.83 -15.05 6.12
C GLU A 84 -2.72 -15.74 7.48
N LEU A 85 -1.57 -15.63 8.17
CA LEU A 85 -1.37 -16.29 9.46
C LEU A 85 -1.88 -15.47 10.64
N MET A 86 -1.57 -14.18 10.73
CA MET A 86 -1.97 -13.34 11.88
C MET A 86 -3.49 -13.28 12.11
N PRO A 87 -4.37 -13.16 11.10
CA PRO A 87 -5.81 -13.19 11.32
C PRO A 87 -6.34 -14.52 11.87
N ARG A 88 -5.57 -15.61 11.77
CA ARG A 88 -5.93 -16.90 12.38
C ARG A 88 -5.57 -16.99 13.86
N VAL A 89 -4.65 -16.14 14.31
CA VAL A 89 -4.15 -16.10 15.69
C VAL A 89 -4.79 -14.94 16.48
N CYS A 90 -5.07 -13.83 15.81
CA CYS A 90 -5.70 -12.65 16.39
C CYS A 90 -7.17 -12.58 15.96
N ARG A 91 -8.06 -12.16 16.87
CA ARG A 91 -9.49 -11.98 16.60
C ARG A 91 -9.77 -11.15 15.34
N CYS A 92 -8.95 -10.15 15.08
CA CYS A 92 -9.04 -9.29 13.92
C CYS A 92 -7.71 -8.55 13.69
N VAL A 93 -7.42 -8.24 12.43
CA VAL A 93 -6.21 -7.53 12.01
C VAL A 93 -6.58 -6.34 11.12
N VAL A 94 -6.03 -5.16 11.42
CA VAL A 94 -6.12 -3.98 10.56
C VAL A 94 -4.76 -3.74 9.93
N ALA A 95 -4.65 -3.97 8.62
CA ALA A 95 -3.42 -3.75 7.88
C ALA A 95 -3.20 -2.25 7.59
N GLU A 96 -2.19 -1.67 8.21
CA GLU A 96 -1.67 -0.34 7.90
C GLU A 96 -0.62 -0.44 6.78
N ARG A 97 -1.00 0.05 5.60
CA ARG A 97 -0.40 -0.28 4.29
C ARG A 97 -0.67 -1.75 3.96
N SER A 98 -1.27 -2.02 2.81
CA SER A 98 -1.71 -3.35 2.39
C SER A 98 -1.09 -3.70 1.04
N VAL A 99 -1.41 -4.88 0.50
CA VAL A 99 -0.92 -5.34 -0.81
C VAL A 99 -1.01 -4.28 -1.93
N PRO A 100 -2.09 -3.47 -2.02
CA PRO A 100 -2.15 -2.37 -2.99
C PRO A 100 -1.06 -1.31 -2.85
N ASP A 101 -0.59 -1.01 -1.63
CA ASP A 101 0.53 -0.08 -1.42
C ASP A 101 1.85 -0.65 -1.96
N PHE A 102 2.01 -1.99 -1.98
CA PHE A 102 3.17 -2.63 -2.61
C PHE A 102 3.11 -2.54 -4.14
N ILE A 103 1.94 -2.73 -4.74
CA ILE A 103 1.77 -2.50 -6.18
C ILE A 103 2.12 -1.05 -6.53
N ALA A 104 1.58 -0.09 -5.76
CA ALA A 104 1.87 1.33 -5.95
C ALA A 104 3.36 1.63 -5.77
N TRP A 105 4.01 1.02 -4.77
CA TRP A 105 5.45 1.11 -4.53
C TRP A 105 6.27 0.69 -5.75
N VAL A 106 6.02 -0.51 -6.29
CA VAL A 106 6.78 -1.04 -7.43
C VAL A 106 6.59 -0.15 -8.67
N VAL A 107 5.35 0.22 -8.99
CA VAL A 107 5.05 1.07 -10.15
C VAL A 107 5.74 2.43 -10.05
N THR A 108 5.66 3.06 -8.87
CA THR A 108 6.19 4.42 -8.67
C THR A 108 7.71 4.46 -8.60
N THR A 109 8.34 3.51 -7.91
CA THR A 109 9.80 3.48 -7.75
C THR A 109 10.53 2.99 -8.99
N LEU A 110 9.92 2.10 -9.78
CA LEU A 110 10.48 1.65 -11.06
C LEU A 110 10.10 2.53 -12.25
N ARG A 111 9.20 3.51 -12.05
CA ARG A 111 8.55 4.28 -13.13
C ARG A 111 8.05 3.38 -14.24
N TRP A 112 7.27 2.36 -13.86
CA TRP A 112 6.83 1.29 -14.76
C TRP A 112 5.32 1.07 -14.67
N PRO A 113 4.50 1.92 -15.31
CA PRO A 113 3.03 1.83 -15.25
C PRO A 113 2.48 0.53 -15.84
N GLU A 114 3.17 -0.07 -16.82
CA GLU A 114 2.80 -1.34 -17.44
C GLU A 114 2.80 -2.50 -16.44
N TYR A 115 3.52 -2.38 -15.31
CA TYR A 115 3.49 -3.36 -14.24
C TYR A 115 2.07 -3.58 -13.68
N LEU A 116 1.17 -2.59 -13.77
CA LEU A 116 -0.24 -2.74 -13.38
C LEU A 116 -0.98 -3.82 -14.20
N ARG A 117 -0.50 -4.13 -15.41
CA ARG A 117 -1.07 -5.16 -16.29
C ARG A 117 -0.31 -6.50 -16.20
N SER A 118 0.67 -6.61 -15.31
CA SER A 118 1.50 -7.82 -15.17
C SER A 118 0.78 -8.94 -14.41
N VAL A 119 1.21 -10.18 -14.66
CA VAL A 119 0.75 -11.37 -13.93
C VAL A 119 0.99 -11.23 -12.42
N ALA A 120 2.11 -10.60 -12.02
CA ALA A 120 2.41 -10.32 -10.62
C ALA A 120 1.35 -9.40 -9.99
N THR A 121 0.94 -8.34 -10.68
CA THR A 121 -0.15 -7.48 -10.21
C THR A 121 -1.48 -8.24 -10.14
N SER A 122 -1.82 -9.07 -11.13
CA SER A 122 -3.03 -9.89 -11.08
C SER A 122 -3.06 -10.82 -9.86
N PHE A 123 -1.93 -11.45 -9.52
CA PHE A 123 -1.78 -12.25 -8.31
C PHE A 123 -1.99 -11.42 -7.04
N LEU A 124 -1.32 -10.26 -6.94
CA LEU A 124 -1.42 -9.37 -5.79
C LEU A 124 -2.84 -8.78 -5.60
N VAL A 125 -3.52 -8.46 -6.70
CA VAL A 125 -4.93 -8.01 -6.68
C VAL A 125 -5.84 -9.10 -6.10
N ARG A 126 -5.69 -10.35 -6.54
CA ARG A 126 -6.45 -11.49 -5.98
C ARG A 126 -6.22 -11.67 -4.49
N LEU A 127 -5.02 -11.36 -4.02
CA LEU A 127 -4.69 -11.42 -2.60
C LEU A 127 -5.30 -10.24 -1.81
N ALA A 128 -5.35 -9.05 -2.42
CA ALA A 128 -5.95 -7.87 -1.80
C ALA A 128 -7.46 -7.99 -1.59
N VAL A 129 -8.18 -8.61 -2.54
CA VAL A 129 -9.64 -8.79 -2.47
C VAL A 129 -10.10 -9.87 -1.48
N ARG A 130 -9.17 -10.60 -0.85
CA ARG A 130 -9.48 -11.53 0.25
C ARG A 130 -9.74 -10.83 1.58
N ALA A 131 -9.49 -9.52 1.67
CA ALA A 131 -9.78 -8.75 2.87
C ALA A 131 -11.29 -8.48 2.99
N ASP A 132 -11.85 -8.66 4.18
CA ASP A 132 -13.28 -8.41 4.44
C ASP A 132 -13.68 -6.96 4.13
N VAL A 133 -12.80 -6.02 4.47
CA VAL A 133 -12.95 -4.60 4.15
C VAL A 133 -11.65 -4.05 3.56
N LEU A 134 -11.69 -3.76 2.26
CA LEU A 134 -10.61 -3.08 1.57
C LEU A 134 -10.92 -1.59 1.44
N ALA A 135 -10.17 -0.75 2.15
CA ALA A 135 -10.37 0.70 2.14
C ALA A 135 -9.23 1.46 1.43
N TYR A 136 -9.61 2.32 0.49
CA TYR A 136 -8.75 3.31 -0.15
C TYR A 136 -8.90 4.65 0.56
N VAL A 137 -7.86 5.07 1.26
CA VAL A 137 -7.84 6.33 2.01
C VAL A 137 -7.13 7.39 1.17
N THR A 138 -7.82 8.48 0.88
CA THR A 138 -7.30 9.54 0.03
C THR A 138 -7.74 10.92 0.51
N ALA A 139 -7.21 11.96 -0.13
CA ALA A 139 -7.61 13.36 0.03
C ALA A 139 -7.26 14.13 -1.25
N PRO A 140 -7.80 15.34 -1.48
CA PRO A 140 -7.40 16.17 -2.61
C PRO A 140 -5.88 16.40 -2.63
N LEU A 141 -5.28 16.47 -3.83
CA LEU A 141 -3.84 16.62 -3.99
C LEU A 141 -3.29 17.80 -3.17
N LYS A 142 -3.97 18.95 -3.20
CA LYS A 142 -3.62 20.15 -2.41
C LYS A 142 -3.52 19.84 -0.91
N THR A 143 -4.45 19.05 -0.38
CA THR A 143 -4.47 18.63 1.03
C THR A 143 -3.32 17.67 1.34
N LEU A 144 -3.04 16.72 0.45
CA LEU A 144 -1.95 15.76 0.63
C LEU A 144 -0.57 16.45 0.62
N THR A 145 -0.34 17.35 -0.33
CA THR A 145 0.92 18.08 -0.44
C THR A 145 1.08 19.11 0.68
N ALA A 146 0.01 19.74 1.15
CA ALA A 146 0.06 20.63 2.32
C ALA A 146 0.44 19.87 3.61
N ARG A 147 -0.02 18.61 3.76
CA ARG A 147 0.33 17.76 4.91
C ARG A 147 1.77 17.24 4.87
N ARG A 148 2.39 17.17 3.68
CA ARG A 148 3.77 16.69 3.46
C ARG A 148 4.43 17.42 2.29
N PRO A 149 4.81 18.70 2.47
CA PRO A 149 5.40 19.51 1.40
C PRO A 149 6.70 18.91 0.87
N GLU A 150 7.51 18.28 1.73
CA GLU A 150 8.77 17.63 1.38
C GLU A 150 8.62 16.44 0.42
N SER A 151 7.42 15.86 0.36
CA SER A 151 7.11 14.70 -0.49
C SER A 151 6.14 15.06 -1.63
N ALA A 152 5.92 16.34 -1.91
CA ALA A 152 4.89 16.80 -2.84
C ALA A 152 5.03 16.17 -4.24
N ASP A 153 6.26 16.13 -4.78
CA ASP A 153 6.56 15.50 -6.07
C ASP A 153 6.26 14.00 -6.08
N LEU A 154 6.57 13.31 -4.97
CA LEU A 154 6.29 11.88 -4.84
C LEU A 154 4.78 11.63 -4.75
N ILE A 155 4.06 12.45 -3.99
CA ILE A 155 2.60 12.36 -3.84
C ILE A 155 1.92 12.59 -5.19
N ALA A 156 2.35 13.60 -5.95
CA ALA A 156 1.84 13.89 -7.29
C ALA A 156 2.04 12.70 -8.26
N ARG A 157 3.16 11.96 -8.13
CA ARG A 157 3.40 10.73 -8.90
C ARG A 157 2.60 9.53 -8.40
N GLN A 158 2.44 9.39 -7.09
CA GLN A 158 1.74 8.26 -6.46
C GLN A 158 0.23 8.31 -6.71
N LEU A 159 -0.38 9.50 -6.63
CA LEU A 159 -1.83 9.65 -6.62
C LEU A 159 -2.51 9.05 -7.87
N PRO A 160 -2.04 9.28 -9.12
CA PRO A 160 -2.61 8.62 -10.30
C PRO A 160 -2.51 7.09 -10.24
N VAL A 161 -1.40 6.56 -9.69
CA VAL A 161 -1.19 5.11 -9.54
C VAL A 161 -2.18 4.52 -8.53
N TYR A 162 -2.35 5.17 -7.37
CA TYR A 162 -3.35 4.75 -6.39
C TYR A 162 -4.77 4.83 -6.92
N ASN A 163 -5.10 5.87 -7.70
CA ASN A 163 -6.41 5.97 -8.35
C ASN A 163 -6.63 4.85 -9.37
N ALA A 164 -5.61 4.48 -10.16
CA ALA A 164 -5.69 3.35 -11.08
C ALA A 164 -5.90 2.03 -10.33
N ILE A 165 -5.17 1.81 -9.23
CA ILE A 165 -5.32 0.63 -8.38
C ILE A 165 -6.72 0.58 -7.73
N ALA A 166 -7.25 1.72 -7.27
CA ALA A 166 -8.60 1.79 -6.72
C ALA A 166 -9.66 1.43 -7.77
N ARG A 167 -9.50 1.85 -9.04
CA ARG A 167 -10.39 1.41 -10.12
C ARG A 167 -10.33 -0.09 -10.38
N LEU A 168 -9.18 -0.72 -10.20
CA LEU A 168 -9.01 -2.17 -10.35
C LEU A 168 -9.65 -2.98 -9.20
N LEU A 169 -9.64 -2.43 -7.99
CA LEU A 169 -10.04 -3.13 -6.77
C LEU A 169 -11.46 -2.78 -6.29
N ASN A 170 -12.05 -1.70 -6.81
CA ASN A 170 -13.33 -1.12 -6.36
C ASN A 170 -13.49 -1.07 -4.81
N PRO A 171 -12.54 -0.45 -4.10
CA PRO A 171 -12.51 -0.45 -2.63
C PRO A 171 -13.50 0.56 -2.03
N LEU A 172 -13.73 0.45 -0.73
CA LEU A 172 -14.37 1.50 0.05
C LEU A 172 -13.48 2.76 0.04
N THR A 173 -13.94 3.83 -0.61
CA THR A 173 -13.17 5.07 -0.73
C THR A 173 -13.45 6.01 0.45
N LEU A 174 -12.41 6.38 1.19
CA LEU A 174 -12.48 7.21 2.39
C LEU A 174 -11.70 8.51 2.17
N ASN A 175 -12.42 9.63 2.10
CA ASN A 175 -11.82 10.95 1.88
C ASN A 175 -11.56 11.67 3.21
N THR A 176 -10.29 11.77 3.62
CA THR A 176 -9.89 12.44 4.87
C THR A 176 -9.69 13.95 4.73
N GLY A 177 -9.96 14.52 3.55
CA GLY A 177 -9.96 15.96 3.33
C GLY A 177 -11.27 16.64 3.72
N CYS A 178 -12.38 15.89 3.72
CA CYS A 178 -13.72 16.43 3.91
C CYS A 178 -14.44 15.87 5.15
N SER A 179 -14.01 14.72 5.67
CA SER A 179 -14.67 14.02 6.78
C SER A 179 -13.73 13.81 7.96
N GLY A 180 -14.29 13.79 9.18
CA GLY A 180 -13.55 13.51 10.40
C GLY A 180 -13.11 12.05 10.49
N VAL A 181 -11.93 11.80 11.06
CA VAL A 181 -11.37 10.43 11.21
C VAL A 181 -12.33 9.52 11.99
N ALA A 182 -13.00 10.05 13.03
CA ALA A 182 -13.92 9.29 13.86
C ALA A 182 -15.18 8.82 13.10
N GLU A 183 -15.67 9.63 12.15
CA GLU A 183 -16.82 9.31 11.31
C GLU A 183 -16.45 8.22 10.29
N LEU A 184 -15.32 8.40 9.61
CA LEU A 184 -14.79 7.40 8.67
C LEU A 184 -14.51 6.07 9.38
N ALA A 185 -13.95 6.11 10.60
CA ALA A 185 -13.72 4.92 11.41
C ALA A 185 -15.03 4.21 11.73
N ASN A 186 -16.08 4.94 12.13
CA ASN A 186 -17.41 4.36 12.38
C ASN A 186 -17.97 3.67 11.15
N HIS A 187 -17.82 4.27 9.97
CA HIS A 187 -18.29 3.69 8.72
C HIS A 187 -17.58 2.35 8.42
N VAL A 188 -16.25 2.31 8.56
CA VAL A 188 -15.46 1.08 8.38
C VAL A 188 -15.84 0.01 9.41
N VAL A 189 -16.00 0.40 10.68
CA VAL A 189 -16.39 -0.52 11.78
C VAL A 189 -17.74 -1.16 11.50
N ARG A 190 -18.74 -0.38 11.06
CA ARG A 190 -20.07 -0.90 10.71
C ARG A 190 -19.99 -1.94 9.60
N LEU A 191 -19.26 -1.66 8.53
CA LEU A 191 -19.08 -2.60 7.42
C LEU A 191 -18.33 -3.86 7.85
N ALA A 192 -17.28 -3.72 8.68
CA ALA A 192 -16.53 -4.86 9.19
C ALA A 192 -17.38 -5.77 10.10
N MET A 193 -18.31 -5.20 10.89
CA MET A 193 -19.24 -5.97 11.71
C MET A 193 -20.35 -6.64 10.87
N GLN A 194 -20.76 -6.03 9.76
CA GLN A 194 -21.73 -6.60 8.82
C GLN A 194 -21.09 -7.70 7.95
N GLY A 195 -19.79 -7.61 7.68
CA GLY A 195 -18.99 -8.53 6.87
C GLY A 195 -18.76 -9.93 7.46
N GLY A 196 -19.41 -10.29 8.56
CA GLY A 196 -19.53 -11.69 9.01
C GLY A 196 -20.36 -12.56 8.05
N VAL A 197 -20.97 -11.98 7.02
CA VAL A 197 -21.60 -12.67 5.90
C VAL A 197 -20.83 -12.31 4.64
N THR A 198 -19.98 -13.23 4.23
CA THR A 198 -19.29 -13.24 2.95
C THR A 198 -20.30 -13.05 1.82
N GLN A 199 -20.35 -11.87 1.20
CA GLN A 199 -20.99 -11.71 -0.11
C GLN A 199 -19.90 -11.52 -1.15
N TYR A 200 -19.45 -12.66 -1.69
CA TYR A 200 -18.94 -12.71 -3.05
C TYR A 200 -20.15 -12.58 -3.98
N ILE A 201 -20.14 -11.54 -4.81
CA ILE A 201 -20.82 -11.55 -6.11
C ILE A 201 -19.72 -11.58 -7.16
#